data_AF-A0A266LK87-F1
#
_entry.id   AF-A0A266LK87-F1
#
_cell.length_a   1.000
_cell.length_b   1.000
_cell.length_c   1.000
_cell.angle_alpha   90.00
_cell.angle_beta   90.00
_cell.angle_gamma   90.00
#
_symmetry.space_group_name_H-M   'P 1'
#
loop_
_entity.id
_entity.type
_entity.pdbx_description
1 polymer ?
#
loop_
_entity_poly.entity_id
_entity_poly.type
_entity_poly.pdbx_seq_one_letter_code
_entity_poly.pdbx_strand_id
1 'polypeptide(L)'
;MNALQQKRLEGLAVELDSLKQLKQANEDAAKLAAFGATLKDTNQTIRQGYRIELSGAGSGDKLKERLQADLEIQQEHDKQVSDLFKQRNAGDISQELYEQETELLSEALAERMVIQQDYYNQLDAAQSNWMDGVGDAWNNYLDQSRDISGQTKDMFTDAFSGMNDALYNFVTT
;
A
#
# COMPACT_ATOMS: atom_id res chain seq x y z
N MET A 1 -37.37 -1.84 -47.73
CA MET A 1 -36.71 -1.24 -46.56
C MET A 1 -35.25 -1.00 -46.92
N ASN A 2 -34.50 0.04 -46.53
CA ASN A 2 -34.73 1.41 -46.06
C ASN A 2 -33.31 1.98 -45.84
N ALA A 3 -32.64 2.45 -46.89
CA ALA A 3 -31.23 2.90 -46.84
C ALA A 3 -31.01 4.04 -45.83
N LEU A 4 -32.05 4.83 -45.56
CA LEU A 4 -32.08 5.85 -44.52
C LEU A 4 -32.09 5.24 -43.10
N GLN A 5 -32.86 4.16 -42.86
CA GLN A 5 -32.78 3.43 -41.59
C GLN A 5 -31.40 2.79 -41.39
N GLN A 6 -30.79 2.27 -42.45
CA GLN A 6 -29.47 1.62 -42.37
C GLN A 6 -28.39 2.63 -41.97
N LYS A 7 -28.34 3.80 -42.61
CA LYS A 7 -27.43 4.89 -42.27
C LYS A 7 -27.64 5.43 -40.85
N ARG A 8 -28.90 5.47 -40.37
CA ARG A 8 -29.21 5.86 -38.98
C ARG A 8 -28.71 4.83 -37.97
N LEU A 9 -28.88 3.54 -38.26
CA LEU A 9 -28.42 2.45 -37.39
C LEU A 9 -26.90 2.40 -37.30
N GLU A 10 -26.20 2.62 -38.42
CA GLU A 10 -24.73 2.74 -38.45
C GLU A 10 -24.24 3.92 -37.59
N GLY A 11 -24.88 5.09 -37.71
CA GLY A 11 -24.55 6.25 -36.86
C GLY A 11 -24.76 5.98 -35.36
N LEU A 12 -25.87 5.33 -35.01
CA LEU A 12 -26.17 4.95 -33.62
C LEU A 12 -25.19 3.91 -33.07
N ALA A 13 -24.69 2.99 -33.91
CA ALA A 13 -23.71 2.00 -33.49
C ALA A 13 -22.36 2.64 -33.15
N VAL A 14 -21.90 3.59 -33.97
CA VAL A 14 -20.67 4.34 -33.70
C VAL A 14 -20.80 5.18 -32.43
N GLU A 15 -21.94 5.85 -32.24
CA GLU A 15 -22.20 6.64 -31.04
C GLU A 15 -22.23 5.77 -29.78
N LEU A 16 -22.89 4.60 -29.86
CA LEU A 16 -22.93 3.61 -28.78
C LEU A 16 -21.53 3.11 -28.39
N ASP A 17 -20.67 2.81 -29.38
CA ASP A 17 -19.31 2.36 -29.09
C ASP A 17 -18.46 3.47 -28.46
N SER A 18 -18.63 4.73 -28.88
CA SER A 18 -17.96 5.85 -28.22
C SER A 18 -18.41 6.03 -26.76
N LEU A 19 -19.72 5.86 -26.49
CA LEU A 19 -20.28 5.95 -25.15
C LEU A 19 -19.78 4.83 -24.25
N LYS A 20 -19.65 3.61 -24.79
CA LYS A 20 -19.05 2.48 -24.05
C LYS A 20 -17.60 2.74 -23.69
N GLN A 21 -16.80 3.25 -24.63
CA GLN A 21 -15.40 3.61 -24.37
C GLN A 21 -15.28 4.69 -23.29
N LEU A 22 -16.12 5.73 -23.37
CA LEU A 22 -16.14 6.80 -22.37
C LEU A 22 -16.54 6.27 -20.99
N LYS A 23 -17.53 5.39 -20.93
CA LYS A 23 -17.95 4.73 -19.69
C LYS A 23 -16.80 3.93 -19.07
N GLN A 24 -16.12 3.10 -19.87
CA GLN A 24 -14.98 2.32 -19.41
C GLN A 24 -13.85 3.21 -18.88
N ALA A 25 -13.49 4.26 -19.62
CA ALA A 25 -12.44 5.19 -19.20
C ALA A 25 -12.77 5.89 -17.87
N ASN A 26 -14.03 6.27 -17.65
CA ASN A 26 -14.48 6.83 -16.37
C ASN A 26 -14.44 5.80 -15.23
N GLU A 27 -14.81 4.54 -15.52
CA GLU A 27 -14.73 3.46 -14.55
C GLU A 27 -13.26 3.20 -14.15
N ASP A 28 -12.36 3.04 -15.12
CA ASP A 28 -10.91 2.86 -14.89
C ASP A 28 -10.29 4.04 -14.13
N ALA A 29 -10.65 5.28 -14.45
CA ALA A 29 -10.17 6.46 -13.72
C ALA A 29 -10.64 6.46 -12.25
N ALA A 30 -11.88 6.04 -11.98
CA ALA A 30 -12.38 5.88 -10.62
C ALA A 30 -11.66 4.74 -9.88
N LYS A 31 -11.35 3.64 -10.60
CA LYS A 31 -10.54 2.52 -10.09
C LYS A 31 -9.17 2.98 -9.60
N LEU A 32 -8.45 3.66 -10.49
CA LEU A 32 -7.11 4.17 -10.19
C LEU A 32 -7.12 5.15 -9.01
N ALA A 33 -8.08 6.06 -8.97
CA ALA A 33 -8.17 7.06 -7.91
C ALA A 33 -8.43 6.41 -6.52
N ALA A 34 -9.32 5.43 -6.46
CA ALA A 34 -9.61 4.68 -5.23
C ALA A 34 -8.38 3.86 -4.79
N PHE A 35 -7.68 3.25 -5.74
CA PHE A 35 -6.47 2.51 -5.47
C PHE A 35 -5.36 3.38 -4.87
N GLY A 36 -5.05 4.51 -5.52
CA GLY A 36 -4.05 5.46 -5.03
C GLY A 36 -4.39 6.05 -3.66
N ALA A 37 -5.67 6.33 -3.39
CA ALA A 37 -6.12 6.78 -2.07
C ALA A 37 -5.86 5.74 -0.98
N THR A 38 -6.13 4.47 -1.28
CA THR A 38 -5.91 3.35 -0.35
C THR A 38 -4.43 3.17 -0.02
N LEU A 39 -3.54 3.25 -1.02
CA LEU A 39 -2.10 3.19 -0.82
C LEU A 39 -1.61 4.32 0.09
N LYS A 40 -2.11 5.54 -0.12
CA LYS A 40 -1.78 6.70 0.70
C LYS A 40 -2.22 6.55 2.16
N ASP A 41 -3.46 6.11 2.40
CA ASP A 41 -3.98 5.91 3.76
C ASP A 41 -3.20 4.81 4.50
N THR A 42 -2.80 3.76 3.79
CA THR A 42 -1.96 2.69 4.32
C THR A 42 -0.59 3.24 4.75
N ASN A 43 0.10 3.98 3.87
CA ASN A 43 1.38 4.62 4.18
C ASN A 43 1.30 5.59 5.35
N GLN A 44 0.19 6.33 5.46
CA GLN A 44 -0.08 7.20 6.59
C GLN A 44 -0.23 6.42 7.90
N THR A 45 -0.93 5.28 7.88
CA THR A 45 -1.12 4.41 9.05
C THR A 45 0.21 3.81 9.53
N ILE A 46 1.03 3.30 8.61
CA ILE A 46 2.40 2.83 8.87
C ILE A 46 3.22 3.90 9.59
N ARG A 47 3.23 5.12 9.03
CA ARG A 47 3.97 6.25 9.59
C ARG A 47 3.50 6.61 10.99
N GLN A 48 2.20 6.48 11.28
CA GLN A 48 1.64 6.69 12.62
C GLN A 48 2.09 5.60 13.59
N GLY A 49 2.09 4.33 13.17
CA GLY A 49 2.58 3.20 13.96
C GLY A 49 4.04 3.37 14.39
N TYR A 50 4.92 3.71 13.44
CA TYR A 50 6.34 3.98 13.75
C TYR A 50 6.53 5.15 14.73
N ARG A 51 5.69 6.19 14.68
CA ARG A 51 5.73 7.28 15.67
C ARG A 51 5.35 6.82 17.07
N ILE A 52 4.41 5.88 17.20
CA ILE A 52 4.01 5.31 18.49
C ILE A 52 5.14 4.44 19.04
N GLU A 53 5.71 3.55 18.22
CA GLU A 53 6.80 2.64 18.64
C GLU A 53 8.05 3.39 19.11
N LEU A 54 8.41 4.50 18.43
CA LEU A 54 9.52 5.38 18.82
C LEU A 54 9.40 5.88 20.27
N SER A 55 8.17 6.01 20.79
CA SER A 55 7.92 6.48 22.16
C SER A 55 8.16 5.42 23.26
N GLY A 56 8.39 4.14 22.89
CA GLY A 56 8.45 3.00 23.82
C GLY A 56 9.62 2.01 23.69
N ALA A 57 10.69 2.33 22.94
CA ALA A 57 11.68 1.35 22.47
C ALA A 57 12.87 0.95 23.40
N GLY A 58 12.96 -0.34 23.77
CA GLY A 58 14.16 -1.08 24.26
C GLY A 58 14.89 -1.91 23.18
N SER A 59 15.99 -2.63 23.50
CA SER A 59 16.93 -3.24 22.51
C SER A 59 17.19 -4.76 22.61
N GLY A 60 17.21 -5.45 21.46
CA GLY A 60 17.91 -6.73 21.22
C GLY A 60 17.67 -7.29 19.80
N ASP A 61 18.74 -7.45 18.98
CA ASP A 61 18.75 -8.02 17.59
C ASP A 61 18.23 -7.19 16.38
N LYS A 62 18.41 -5.87 16.43
CA LYS A 62 17.93 -4.88 15.43
C LYS A 62 18.22 -5.16 13.96
N LEU A 63 19.47 -5.45 13.55
CA LEU A 63 19.80 -5.51 12.11
C LEU A 63 19.05 -6.63 11.38
N LYS A 64 18.91 -7.79 12.03
CA LYS A 64 18.20 -8.93 11.45
C LYS A 64 16.71 -8.64 11.33
N GLU A 65 16.11 -8.05 12.36
CA GLU A 65 14.70 -7.65 12.35
C GLU A 65 14.41 -6.60 11.26
N ARG A 66 15.31 -5.61 11.10
CA ARG A 66 15.23 -4.61 10.03
C ARG A 66 15.22 -5.25 8.65
N LEU A 67 16.19 -6.13 8.37
CA LEU A 67 16.26 -6.85 7.10
C LEU A 67 15.04 -7.74 6.84
N GLN A 68 14.47 -8.34 7.89
CA GLN A 68 13.24 -9.12 7.76
C GLN A 68 12.03 -8.23 7.44
N ALA A 69 11.91 -7.07 8.07
CA ALA A 69 10.84 -6.12 7.78
C ALA A 69 10.95 -5.52 6.36
N ASP A 70 12.17 -5.19 5.91
CA ASP A 70 12.40 -4.72 4.54
C ASP A 70 12.00 -5.80 3.51
N LEU A 71 12.35 -7.07 3.78
CA LEU A 71 11.98 -8.19 2.93
C LEU A 71 10.46 -8.42 2.89
N GLU A 72 9.78 -8.29 4.02
CA GLU A 72 8.32 -8.43 4.11
C GLU A 72 7.60 -7.37 3.25
N ILE A 73 8.09 -6.12 3.27
CA ILE A 73 7.57 -5.04 2.42
C ILE A 73 7.76 -5.34 0.92
N GLN A 74 8.92 -5.87 0.54
CA GLN A 74 9.19 -6.24 -0.86
C GLN A 74 8.33 -7.43 -1.32
N GLN A 75 8.20 -8.46 -0.49
CA GLN A 75 7.37 -9.63 -0.80
C GLN A 75 5.91 -9.26 -1.01
N GLU A 76 5.38 -8.33 -0.20
CA GLU A 76 4.00 -7.88 -0.39
C GLU A 76 3.84 -7.09 -1.70
N HIS A 77 4.78 -6.20 -2.03
CA HIS A 77 4.76 -5.52 -3.33
C HIS A 77 4.74 -6.52 -4.50
N ASP A 78 5.62 -7.53 -4.47
CA ASP A 78 5.68 -8.56 -5.53
C ASP A 78 4.37 -9.34 -5.66
N LYS A 79 3.72 -9.62 -4.53
CA LYS A 79 2.39 -10.26 -4.50
C LYS A 79 1.33 -9.35 -5.13
N GLN A 80 1.29 -8.06 -4.79
CA GLN A 80 0.35 -7.10 -5.38
C GLN A 80 0.53 -6.98 -6.90
N VAL A 81 1.77 -6.91 -7.39
CA VAL A 81 2.07 -6.90 -8.84
C VAL A 81 1.62 -8.20 -9.51
N SER A 82 1.85 -9.36 -8.87
CA SER A 82 1.39 -10.65 -9.37
C SER A 82 -0.14 -10.71 -9.48
N ASP A 83 -0.86 -10.14 -8.51
CA ASP A 83 -2.31 -10.11 -8.53
C ASP A 83 -2.86 -9.16 -9.60
N LEU A 84 -2.26 -7.98 -9.81
CA LEU A 84 -2.57 -7.10 -10.95
C LEU A 84 -2.36 -7.82 -12.29
N PHE A 85 -1.26 -8.57 -12.42
CA PHE A 85 -0.98 -9.33 -13.64
C PHE A 85 -2.05 -10.40 -13.92
N LYS A 86 -2.55 -11.07 -12.87
CA LYS A 86 -3.66 -12.03 -13.01
C LYS A 86 -4.95 -11.35 -13.47
N GLN A 87 -5.31 -10.21 -12.87
CA GLN A 87 -6.50 -9.44 -13.25
C GLN A 87 -6.44 -8.98 -14.71
N ARG A 88 -5.27 -8.47 -15.13
CA ARG A 88 -5.01 -8.10 -16.53
C ARG A 88 -5.16 -9.29 -17.49
N ASN A 89 -4.67 -10.46 -17.11
CA ASN A 89 -4.80 -11.68 -17.92
C ASN A 89 -6.24 -12.22 -17.96
N ALA A 90 -7.02 -12.03 -16.90
CA ALA A 90 -8.43 -12.36 -16.85
C ALA A 90 -9.28 -11.38 -17.67
N GLY A 91 -8.76 -10.19 -17.98
CA GLY A 91 -9.46 -9.13 -18.70
C GLY A 91 -10.30 -8.23 -17.78
N ASP A 92 -10.08 -8.31 -16.46
CA ASP A 92 -10.83 -7.55 -15.44
C ASP A 92 -10.42 -6.07 -15.41
N ILE A 93 -9.19 -5.77 -15.85
CA ILE A 93 -8.62 -4.42 -15.96
C ILE A 93 -8.00 -4.20 -17.34
N SER A 94 -8.02 -2.95 -17.80
CA SER A 94 -7.38 -2.55 -19.05
C SER A 94 -5.84 -2.57 -18.93
N GLN A 95 -5.14 -2.64 -20.07
CA GLN A 95 -3.67 -2.54 -20.09
C GLN A 95 -3.18 -1.21 -19.50
N GLU A 96 -3.88 -0.12 -19.79
CA GLU A 96 -3.57 1.22 -19.27
C GLU A 96 -3.75 1.27 -17.75
N LEU A 97 -4.86 0.75 -17.22
CA LEU A 97 -5.10 0.69 -15.78
C LEU A 97 -4.04 -0.17 -15.07
N TYR A 98 -3.67 -1.33 -15.65
CA TYR A 98 -2.60 -2.18 -15.12
C TYR A 98 -1.25 -1.45 -15.01
N GLU A 99 -0.86 -0.69 -16.04
CA GLU A 99 0.39 0.08 -16.05
C GLU A 99 0.39 1.16 -14.96
N GLN A 100 -0.72 1.91 -14.85
CA GLN A 100 -0.88 2.99 -13.88
C GLN A 100 -0.93 2.46 -12.43
N GLU A 101 -1.65 1.37 -12.16
CA GLU A 101 -1.68 0.74 -10.84
C GLU A 101 -0.31 0.14 -10.46
N THR A 102 0.42 -0.43 -11.42
CA THR A 102 1.79 -0.93 -11.17
C THR A 102 2.77 0.21 -10.83
N GLU A 103 2.62 1.37 -11.48
CA GLU A 103 3.40 2.58 -11.17
C GLU A 103 3.09 3.07 -9.74
N LEU A 104 1.81 3.19 -9.38
CA LEU A 104 1.39 3.59 -8.03
C LEU A 104 1.90 2.62 -6.95
N LEU A 105 1.92 1.31 -7.22
CA LEU A 105 2.53 0.33 -6.32
C LEU A 105 4.02 0.57 -6.11
N SER A 106 4.74 0.87 -7.19
CA SER A 106 6.18 1.15 -7.14
C SER A 106 6.49 2.43 -6.36
N GLU A 107 5.69 3.49 -6.56
CA GLU A 107 5.78 4.73 -5.78
C GLU A 107 5.48 4.50 -4.29
N ALA A 108 4.43 3.72 -3.98
CA ALA A 108 4.08 3.39 -2.61
C ALA A 108 5.16 2.56 -1.91
N LEU A 109 5.79 1.62 -2.62
CA LEU A 109 6.94 0.87 -2.12
C LEU A 109 8.10 1.81 -1.79
N ALA A 110 8.46 2.72 -2.70
CA ALA A 110 9.53 3.69 -2.47
C ALA A 110 9.23 4.58 -1.25
N GLU A 111 7.99 5.05 -1.09
CA GLU A 111 7.59 5.83 0.08
C GLU A 111 7.71 5.01 1.38
N ARG A 112 7.24 3.75 1.39
CA ARG A 112 7.35 2.86 2.55
C ARG A 112 8.80 2.63 2.97
N MET A 113 9.69 2.38 2.02
CA MET A 113 11.12 2.21 2.27
C MET A 113 11.74 3.46 2.92
N VAL A 114 11.39 4.65 2.41
CA VAL A 114 11.85 5.92 3.00
C VAL A 114 11.31 6.12 4.40
N ILE A 115 10.01 5.86 4.64
CA ILE A 115 9.38 5.95 5.96
C ILE A 115 10.08 5.04 6.97
N GLN A 116 10.35 3.80 6.58
CA GLN A 116 10.97 2.80 7.43
C GLN A 116 12.43 3.15 7.75
N GLN A 117 13.19 3.62 6.77
CA GLN A 117 14.57 4.07 6.97
C GLN A 117 14.64 5.29 7.91
N ASP A 118 13.74 6.26 7.72
CA ASP A 118 13.62 7.44 8.58
C ASP A 118 13.26 7.07 10.02
N TYR A 119 12.36 6.09 10.20
CA TYR A 119 12.02 5.54 11.51
C TYR A 119 13.26 4.96 12.21
N TYR A 120 14.01 4.08 11.56
CA TYR A 120 15.19 3.47 12.17
C TYR A 120 16.29 4.49 12.49
N ASN A 121 16.47 5.52 11.66
CA ASN A 121 17.41 6.61 11.95
C ASN A 121 17.02 7.38 13.22
N GLN A 122 15.72 7.70 13.38
CA GLN A 122 15.21 8.37 14.57
C GLN A 122 15.32 7.48 15.82
N LEU A 123 15.04 6.19 15.68
CA LEU A 123 15.17 5.22 16.76
C LEU A 123 16.61 5.10 17.25
N ASP A 124 17.58 5.00 16.35
CA ASP A 124 19.00 4.92 16.68
C ASP A 124 19.49 6.22 17.35
N ALA A 125 19.04 7.39 16.87
CA ALA A 125 19.36 8.69 17.48
C ALA A 125 18.77 8.83 18.89
N ALA A 126 17.52 8.41 19.09
CA ALA A 126 16.87 8.43 20.40
C ALA A 126 17.59 7.53 21.41
N GLN A 127 18.02 6.34 20.98
CA GLN A 127 18.78 5.41 21.82
C GLN A 127 20.17 5.93 22.17
N SER A 128 20.86 6.59 21.23
CA SER A 128 22.15 7.25 21.50
C SER A 128 21.99 8.35 22.55
N ASN A 129 21.04 9.28 22.33
CA ASN A 129 20.78 10.39 23.25
C ASN A 129 20.33 9.91 24.64
N TRP A 130 19.64 8.77 24.71
CA TRP A 130 19.23 8.16 25.97
C TRP A 130 20.40 7.47 26.70
N MET A 131 21.28 6.75 25.98
CA MET A 131 22.51 6.19 26.58
C MET A 131 23.46 7.28 27.10
N ASP A 132 23.48 8.46 26.46
CA ASP A 132 24.23 9.62 26.95
C ASP A 132 23.68 10.20 28.27
N GLY A 133 22.47 9.79 28.70
CA GLY A 133 21.74 10.41 29.81
C GLY A 133 21.42 9.53 31.04
N VAL A 134 21.55 8.20 31.02
CA VAL A 134 20.85 7.37 32.03
C VAL A 134 21.60 6.08 32.44
N GLY A 135 22.15 6.05 33.65
CA GLY A 135 22.56 4.81 34.35
C GLY A 135 21.45 4.14 35.18
N ASP A 136 20.44 4.88 35.66
CA ASP A 136 19.51 4.37 36.70
C ASP A 136 18.05 4.17 36.23
N ALA A 137 17.55 4.85 35.19
CA ALA A 137 16.18 4.65 34.68
C ALA A 137 16.02 3.43 33.74
N TRP A 138 17.13 2.75 33.41
CA TRP A 138 17.18 1.62 32.47
C TRP A 138 16.46 0.37 32.98
N ASN A 139 16.50 0.10 34.29
CA ASN A 139 15.93 -1.14 34.86
C ASN A 139 14.39 -1.19 34.84
N ASN A 140 13.70 -0.04 34.93
CA ASN A 140 12.23 -0.01 34.91
C ASN A 140 11.64 0.03 33.49
N TYR A 141 12.44 0.39 32.48
CA TYR A 141 12.00 0.57 31.09
C TYR A 141 12.04 -0.74 30.29
N LEU A 142 12.97 -1.65 30.61
CA LEU A 142 13.11 -2.94 29.93
C LEU A 142 11.92 -3.89 30.12
N ASP A 143 11.20 -3.81 31.25
CA ASP A 143 10.04 -4.66 31.52
C ASP A 143 8.79 -4.26 30.70
N GLN A 144 8.71 -3.02 30.21
CA GLN A 144 7.55 -2.52 29.44
C GLN A 144 7.71 -2.67 27.91
N SER A 145 8.93 -2.78 27.39
CA SER A 145 9.20 -2.82 25.94
C SER A 145 8.89 -4.17 25.28
N ARG A 146 8.74 -5.25 26.06
CA ARG A 146 8.54 -6.61 25.53
C ARG A 146 7.13 -6.89 25.01
N ASP A 147 6.12 -6.12 25.43
CA ASP A 147 4.72 -6.26 25.01
C ASP A 147 4.35 -5.41 23.79
N ILE A 148 5.16 -4.40 23.44
CA ILE A 148 4.83 -3.40 22.41
C ILE A 148 5.16 -3.89 20.99
N SER A 149 6.21 -4.72 20.81
CA SER A 149 6.59 -5.21 19.48
C SER A 149 5.51 -6.09 18.83
N GLY A 150 4.74 -6.82 19.64
CA GLY A 150 3.60 -7.63 19.18
C GLY A 150 2.44 -6.77 18.66
N GLN A 151 2.04 -5.75 19.43
CA GLN A 151 0.91 -4.88 19.06
C GLN A 151 1.18 -4.07 17.79
N THR A 152 2.41 -3.61 17.59
CA THR A 152 2.76 -2.88 16.37
C THR A 152 2.74 -3.82 15.17
N LYS A 153 3.35 -5.01 15.25
CA LYS A 153 3.37 -6.00 14.17
C LYS A 153 1.95 -6.41 13.75
N ASP A 154 1.05 -6.61 14.71
CA ASP A 154 -0.36 -6.93 14.45
C ASP A 154 -1.09 -5.75 13.76
N MET A 155 -0.86 -4.51 14.21
CA MET A 155 -1.43 -3.31 13.57
C MET A 155 -0.95 -3.14 12.12
N PHE A 156 0.32 -3.44 11.84
CA PHE A 156 0.86 -3.45 10.48
C PHE A 156 0.19 -4.51 9.62
N THR A 157 0.12 -5.75 10.12
CA THR A 157 -0.52 -6.88 9.43
C THR A 157 -1.98 -6.58 9.12
N ASP A 158 -2.72 -5.99 10.06
CA ASP A 158 -4.14 -5.66 9.91
C ASP A 158 -4.37 -4.50 8.92
N ALA A 159 -3.53 -3.45 8.96
CA ALA A 159 -3.63 -2.35 8.00
C ALA A 159 -3.35 -2.83 6.56
N PHE A 160 -2.37 -3.73 6.39
CA PHE A 160 -2.03 -4.30 5.10
C PHE A 160 -3.04 -5.34 4.60
N SER A 161 -3.57 -6.20 5.48
CA SER A 161 -4.64 -7.13 5.10
C SER A 161 -5.90 -6.39 4.67
N GLY A 162 -6.24 -5.28 5.34
CA GLY A 162 -7.37 -4.42 4.97
C GLY A 162 -7.21 -3.78 3.58
N MET A 163 -6.00 -3.42 3.17
CA MET A 163 -5.71 -2.95 1.81
C MET A 163 -5.90 -4.07 0.78
N ASN A 164 -5.44 -5.28 1.09
CA ASN A 164 -5.59 -6.44 0.20
C ASN A 164 -7.07 -6.80 -0.01
N ASP A 165 -7.89 -6.70 1.04
CA ASP A 165 -9.35 -6.89 0.96
C ASP A 165 -10.07 -5.73 0.26
N ALA A 166 -9.66 -4.47 0.48
CA ALA A 166 -10.23 -3.31 -0.21
C ALA A 166 -10.01 -3.38 -1.72
N LEU A 167 -8.80 -3.79 -2.12
CA LEU A 167 -8.44 -4.07 -3.51
C LEU A 167 -9.23 -5.22 -4.11
N TYR A 168 -9.27 -6.36 -3.40
CA TYR A 168 -9.98 -7.54 -3.85
C TYR A 168 -11.47 -7.27 -4.07
N ASN A 169 -12.12 -6.60 -3.11
CA ASN A 169 -13.54 -6.26 -3.21
C ASN A 169 -13.80 -5.31 -4.38
N PHE A 170 -12.95 -4.31 -4.58
CA PHE A 170 -13.14 -3.36 -5.67
C PHE A 170 -12.95 -3.98 -7.07
N VAL A 171 -12.07 -4.98 -7.19
CA VAL A 171 -11.85 -5.73 -8.44
C VAL A 171 -12.96 -6.73 -8.72
N THR A 172 -13.61 -7.26 -7.68
CA THR A 172 -14.65 -8.29 -7.81
C THR A 172 -16.09 -7.77 -7.83
N THR A 173 -16.29 -6.46 -7.65
CA THR A 173 -17.61 -5.78 -7.70
C THR A 173 -17.81 -5.06 -9.04
#